data_AF-A0A8H6VP29-F1
#
_entry.id   AF-A0A8H6VP29-F1
#
_cell.length_a   1.000
_cell.length_b   1.000
_cell.length_c   1.000
_cell.angle_alpha   90.00
_cell.angle_beta   90.00
_cell.angle_gamma   90.00
#
_symmetry.space_group_name_H-M   'P 1'
#
loop_
_entity.id
_entity.type
_entity.pdbx_description
1 polymer ?
#
loop_
_entity_poly.entity_id
_entity_poly.type
_entity_poly.pdbx_seq_one_letter_code
_entity_poly.pdbx_strand_id
1 'polypeptide(L)'
;MPSFRRTLDYIYLTFFLIHIPIVFCVDIYPLYPSYLVPKFMTDLRTWYIATYNDQFFVKPPAWFTLYIWMELIYHIPLSLYAVQALWSNTDPKIPIHLLIYAIQTAVTTATCIADYMSWGGHTSEQKLELGKLYVPYLMLSVFMGVDMYSRLVGAVSGRYIGGRDGANKKRN
;
A
#
# COMPACT_ATOMS: atom_id res chain seq x y z
N MET A 1 -8.51 -27.19 1.31
CA MET A 1 -7.71 -26.01 1.72
C MET A 1 -7.58 -25.09 0.51
N PRO A 2 -7.61 -23.75 0.69
CA PRO A 2 -7.34 -22.82 -0.40
C PRO A 2 -5.97 -23.10 -1.03
N SER A 3 -5.80 -22.83 -2.33
CA SER A 3 -4.47 -22.82 -2.94
C SER A 3 -3.60 -21.74 -2.29
N PHE A 4 -2.27 -21.90 -2.32
CA PHE A 4 -1.35 -20.92 -1.75
C PHE A 4 -1.64 -19.48 -2.24
N ARG A 5 -1.90 -19.32 -3.55
CA ARG A 5 -2.29 -18.02 -4.13
C ARG A 5 -3.59 -17.48 -3.54
N ARG A 6 -4.59 -18.33 -3.32
CA ARG A 6 -5.85 -17.90 -2.71
C ARG A 6 -5.67 -17.50 -1.25
N THR A 7 -4.77 -18.15 -0.52
CA THR A 7 -4.40 -17.73 0.84
C THR A 7 -3.74 -16.34 0.83
N LEU A 8 -2.83 -16.07 -0.12
CA LEU A 8 -2.24 -14.74 -0.27
C LEU A 8 -3.29 -13.68 -0.61
N ASP A 9 -4.26 -13.99 -1.47
CA ASP A 9 -5.33 -13.06 -1.81
C ASP A 9 -6.18 -12.68 -0.58
N TYR A 10 -6.42 -13.62 0.34
CA TYR A 10 -7.11 -13.32 1.61
C TYR A 10 -6.27 -12.46 2.55
N ILE A 11 -4.93 -12.63 2.56
CA ILE A 11 -4.03 -11.75 3.32
C ILE A 11 -4.10 -10.32 2.78
N TYR A 12 -4.01 -10.15 1.46
CA TYR A 12 -4.12 -8.82 0.83
C TYR A 12 -5.50 -8.20 1.03
N LEU A 13 -6.56 -9.00 0.94
CA LEU A 13 -7.92 -8.55 1.22
C LEU A 13 -8.03 -8.02 2.65
N THR A 14 -7.53 -8.78 3.62
CA THR A 14 -7.55 -8.39 5.04
C THR A 14 -6.76 -7.10 5.26
N PHE A 15 -5.59 -6.99 4.61
CA PHE A 15 -4.81 -5.76 4.62
C PHE A 15 -5.62 -4.57 4.10
N PHE A 16 -6.24 -4.66 2.92
CA PHE A 16 -7.01 -3.54 2.36
C PHE A 16 -8.24 -3.18 3.23
N LEU A 17 -8.92 -4.17 3.81
CA LEU A 17 -10.03 -3.94 4.73
C LEU A 17 -9.61 -3.16 5.99
N ILE A 18 -8.41 -3.41 6.51
CA ILE A 18 -7.84 -2.69 7.66
C ILE A 18 -7.26 -1.34 7.21
N HIS A 19 -6.64 -1.27 6.04
CA HIS A 19 -5.96 -0.08 5.56
C HIS A 19 -6.94 1.03 5.20
N ILE A 20 -8.09 0.73 4.60
CA ILE A 20 -9.11 1.73 4.25
C ILE A 20 -9.48 2.65 5.44
N PRO A 21 -9.93 2.14 6.61
CA PRO A 21 -10.25 2.99 7.73
C PRO A 21 -9.03 3.72 8.31
N ILE A 22 -7.82 3.15 8.21
CA ILE A 22 -6.58 3.82 8.62
C ILE A 22 -6.33 5.06 7.75
N VAL A 23 -6.41 4.92 6.43
CA VAL A 23 -6.19 6.05 5.51
C VAL A 23 -7.18 7.18 5.79
N PHE A 24 -8.46 6.86 6.00
CA PHE A 24 -9.48 7.87 6.32
C PHE A 24 -9.29 8.51 7.70
N CYS A 25 -8.91 7.75 8.73
CA CYS A 25 -8.83 8.27 10.10
C CYS A 25 -7.49 8.94 10.42
N VAL A 26 -6.41 8.51 9.78
CA VAL A 26 -5.03 8.86 10.16
C VAL A 26 -4.34 9.62 9.03
N ASP A 27 -4.25 9.02 7.85
CA ASP A 27 -3.31 9.49 6.82
C ASP A 27 -3.80 10.78 6.16
N ILE A 28 -5.05 10.80 5.70
CA ILE A 28 -5.63 11.99 5.05
C ILE A 28 -6.15 13.03 6.04
N TYR A 29 -5.92 12.84 7.35
CA TYR A 29 -6.33 13.78 8.39
C TYR A 29 -6.03 15.25 8.02
N PRO A 30 -4.82 15.62 7.54
CA PRO A 30 -4.50 17.01 7.22
C PRO A 30 -5.33 17.62 6.09
N LEU A 31 -5.96 16.79 5.25
CA LEU A 31 -6.74 17.23 4.10
C LEU A 31 -8.21 17.52 4.45
N TYR A 32 -8.69 17.09 5.61
CA TYR A 32 -10.06 17.38 6.02
C TYR A 32 -10.23 18.86 6.35
N PRO A 33 -11.35 19.47 5.93
CA PRO A 33 -11.75 20.74 6.49
C PRO A 33 -12.10 20.56 7.97
N SER A 34 -11.82 21.57 8.79
CA SER A 34 -11.92 21.49 10.25
C SER A 34 -13.30 21.05 10.77
N TYR A 35 -14.38 21.36 10.05
CA TYR A 35 -15.75 20.98 10.42
C TYR A 35 -16.10 19.51 10.15
N LEU A 36 -15.30 18.78 9.36
CA LEU A 36 -15.49 17.34 9.10
C LEU A 36 -14.67 16.44 10.01
N VAL A 37 -13.75 16.99 10.80
CA VAL A 37 -12.86 16.21 11.67
C VAL A 37 -13.58 15.89 12.98
N PRO A 38 -13.94 14.62 13.23
CA PRO A 38 -14.50 14.21 14.50
C PRO A 38 -13.43 14.24 15.58
N LYS A 39 -13.84 14.50 16.83
CA LYS A 39 -12.92 14.63 17.97
C LYS A 39 -11.97 13.43 18.12
N PHE A 40 -12.45 12.21 17.92
CA PHE A 40 -11.63 11.00 18.09
C PHE A 40 -10.41 10.98 17.15
N MET A 41 -10.52 11.54 15.94
CA MET A 41 -9.40 11.58 14.99
C MET A 41 -8.31 12.54 15.50
N THR A 42 -8.71 13.68 16.06
CA THR A 42 -7.78 14.64 16.69
C THR A 42 -7.14 14.04 17.94
N ASP A 43 -7.91 13.35 18.77
CA ASP A 43 -7.41 12.67 19.97
C ASP A 43 -6.38 11.59 19.59
N LEU A 44 -6.70 10.76 18.59
CA LEU A 44 -5.81 9.73 18.05
C LEU A 44 -4.51 10.33 17.51
N ARG A 45 -4.60 11.39 16.70
CA ARG A 45 -3.42 12.09 16.17
C ARG A 45 -2.56 12.69 17.28
N THR A 46 -3.19 13.29 18.30
CA THR A 46 -2.49 13.88 19.43
C THR A 46 -1.76 12.81 20.24
N TRP A 47 -2.43 11.70 20.53
CA TRP A 47 -1.82 10.54 21.18
C TRP A 47 -0.66 9.97 20.36
N TYR A 48 -0.83 9.84 19.05
CA TYR A 48 0.21 9.33 18.15
C TYR A 48 1.46 10.21 18.17
N ILE A 49 1.29 11.53 18.04
CA ILE A 49 2.39 12.50 18.12
C ILE A 49 3.08 12.42 19.48
N ALA A 50 2.33 12.35 20.58
CA ALA A 50 2.90 12.25 21.92
C ALA A 50 3.66 10.94 22.14
N THR A 51 3.23 9.83 21.52
CA THR A 51 3.82 8.50 21.68
C THR A 51 5.07 8.31 20.83
N TYR A 52 5.02 8.71 19.56
CA TYR A 52 6.05 8.39 18.58
C TYR A 52 6.93 9.58 18.19
N ASN A 53 6.50 10.81 18.50
CA ASN A 53 7.16 12.06 18.06
C ASN A 53 7.50 12.05 16.55
N ASP A 54 6.61 11.46 15.75
CA ASP A 54 6.79 11.36 14.31
C ASP A 54 6.70 12.76 13.68
N GLN A 55 7.81 13.22 13.09
CA GLN A 55 7.90 14.57 12.53
C GLN A 55 7.01 14.74 11.29
N PHE A 56 6.62 13.67 10.61
CA PHE A 56 5.66 13.76 9.51
C PHE A 56 4.29 14.24 9.98
N PHE A 57 3.94 14.00 11.24
CA PHE A 57 2.66 14.43 11.82
C PHE A 57 2.73 15.78 12.54
N VAL A 58 3.95 16.23 12.88
CA VAL A 58 4.23 17.50 13.57
C VAL A 58 4.55 18.63 12.58
N LYS A 59 5.53 18.40 11.69
CA LYS A 59 6.03 19.38 10.73
C LYS A 59 6.34 18.67 9.40
N PRO A 60 5.32 18.25 8.65
CA PRO A 60 5.52 17.48 7.43
C PRO A 60 6.32 18.26 6.39
N PRO A 61 7.31 17.64 5.74
CA PRO A 61 7.92 18.21 4.55
C PRO A 61 6.91 18.23 3.39
N ALA A 62 7.14 19.09 2.40
CA ALA A 62 6.20 19.26 1.28
C ALA A 62 5.93 17.96 0.50
N TRP A 63 6.95 17.11 0.34
CA TRP A 63 6.81 15.82 -0.34
C TRP A 63 5.88 14.85 0.42
N PHE A 64 5.78 14.95 1.75
CA PHE A 64 4.88 14.11 2.54
C PHE A 64 3.42 14.48 2.28
N THR A 65 3.14 15.78 2.10
CA THR A 65 1.81 16.25 1.69
C THR A 65 1.40 15.70 0.33
N LEU A 66 2.34 15.62 -0.62
CA LEU A 66 2.10 14.98 -1.91
C LEU A 66 1.74 13.49 -1.75
N TYR A 67 2.41 12.76 -0.85
CA TYR A 67 2.08 11.35 -0.59
C TYR A 67 0.68 11.18 0.01
N ILE A 68 0.26 12.04 0.92
CA ILE A 68 -1.11 12.03 1.45
C ILE A 68 -2.14 12.25 0.33
N TRP A 69 -1.86 13.15 -0.63
CA TRP A 69 -2.71 13.33 -1.81
C TRP A 69 -2.75 12.09 -2.70
N MET A 70 -1.61 11.41 -2.89
CA MET A 70 -1.56 10.15 -3.62
C MET A 70 -2.38 9.06 -2.91
N GLU A 71 -2.39 9.03 -1.58
CA GLU A 71 -3.23 8.09 -0.84
C GLU A 71 -4.72 8.37 -1.06
N LEU A 72 -5.13 9.64 -0.98
CA LEU A 72 -6.51 10.05 -1.22
C LEU A 72 -6.97 9.74 -2.66
N ILE A 73 -6.18 10.13 -3.66
CA ILE A 73 -6.59 10.09 -5.07
C ILE A 73 -6.41 8.70 -5.68
N TYR A 74 -5.39 7.95 -5.24
CA TYR A 74 -5.05 6.65 -5.82
C TYR A 74 -5.25 5.48 -4.86
N HIS A 75 -4.71 5.53 -3.62
CA HIS A 75 -4.82 4.37 -2.72
C HIS A 75 -6.25 4.08 -2.30
N ILE A 76 -7.06 5.08 -1.97
CA ILE A 76 -8.44 4.86 -1.53
C ILE A 76 -9.29 4.21 -2.63
N PRO A 77 -9.41 4.79 -3.86
CA PRO A 77 -10.23 4.18 -4.90
C PRO A 77 -9.75 2.77 -5.26
N LEU A 78 -8.43 2.58 -5.32
CA LEU A 78 -7.85 1.28 -5.63
C LEU A 78 -8.11 0.27 -4.52
N SER A 79 -8.01 0.65 -3.24
CA SER A 79 -8.24 -0.25 -2.11
C SER A 79 -9.68 -0.74 -2.09
N LEU A 80 -10.65 0.15 -2.35
CA LEU A 80 -12.06 -0.21 -2.47
C LEU A 80 -12.31 -1.19 -3.62
N TYR A 81 -11.70 -0.93 -4.78
CA TYR A 81 -11.73 -1.85 -5.92
C TYR A 81 -11.08 -3.21 -5.59
N ALA A 82 -9.90 -3.19 -4.94
CA ALA A 82 -9.14 -4.37 -4.60
C ALA A 82 -9.91 -5.29 -3.63
N VAL A 83 -10.63 -4.73 -2.66
CA VAL A 83 -11.50 -5.53 -1.76
C VAL A 83 -12.51 -6.36 -2.55
N GLN A 84 -13.26 -5.72 -3.46
CA GLN A 84 -14.26 -6.41 -4.26
C GLN A 84 -13.64 -7.44 -5.22
N ALA A 85 -12.54 -7.07 -5.86
CA ALA A 85 -11.90 -7.90 -6.87
C ALA A 85 -11.13 -9.09 -6.26
N LEU A 86 -10.50 -8.93 -5.09
CA LEU A 86 -9.89 -10.04 -4.32
C LEU A 86 -10.96 -10.96 -3.72
N TRP A 87 -12.08 -10.40 -3.22
CA TRP A 87 -13.19 -11.20 -2.70
C TRP A 87 -13.76 -12.11 -3.79
N SER A 88 -14.15 -11.53 -4.93
CA SER A 88 -14.77 -12.25 -6.04
C SER A 88 -13.83 -13.20 -6.78
N ASN A 89 -12.50 -12.96 -6.74
CA ASN A 89 -11.47 -13.80 -7.39
C ASN A 89 -11.62 -13.96 -8.90
N THR A 90 -12.39 -13.10 -9.57
CA THR A 90 -12.72 -13.25 -10.99
C THR A 90 -12.08 -12.17 -11.86
N ASP A 91 -11.57 -11.10 -11.26
CA ASP A 91 -10.99 -9.99 -12.03
C ASP A 91 -9.54 -10.27 -12.44
N PRO A 92 -9.24 -10.44 -13.74
CA PRO A 92 -7.90 -10.73 -14.21
C PRO A 92 -6.94 -9.52 -14.11
N LYS A 93 -7.43 -8.33 -13.79
CA LYS A 93 -6.64 -7.08 -13.72
C LYS A 93 -6.01 -6.87 -12.34
N ILE A 94 -6.39 -7.65 -11.33
CA ILE A 94 -5.85 -7.58 -9.96
C ILE A 94 -4.32 -7.49 -9.96
N PRO A 95 -3.57 -8.37 -10.68
CA PRO A 95 -2.11 -8.30 -10.63
C PRO A 95 -1.53 -6.98 -11.14
N ILE A 96 -2.15 -6.32 -12.11
CA ILE A 96 -1.67 -5.02 -12.61
C ILE A 96 -1.88 -3.95 -11.54
N HIS A 97 -3.10 -3.85 -11.01
CA HIS A 97 -3.48 -2.83 -10.05
C HIS A 97 -2.69 -2.95 -8.74
N LEU A 98 -2.58 -4.17 -8.20
CA LEU A 98 -1.85 -4.41 -6.96
C LEU A 98 -0.33 -4.25 -7.15
N LEU A 99 0.22 -4.51 -8.35
CA LEU A 99 1.64 -4.23 -8.61
C LEU A 99 1.93 -2.72 -8.56
N ILE A 100 1.10 -1.89 -9.20
CA ILE A 100 1.28 -0.43 -9.20
C ILE A 100 1.16 0.10 -7.77
N TYR A 101 0.16 -0.36 -7.02
CA TYR A 101 0.02 -0.04 -5.59
C TYR A 101 1.25 -0.43 -4.78
N ALA A 102 1.69 -1.68 -4.91
CA ALA A 102 2.83 -2.22 -4.19
C ALA A 102 4.10 -1.40 -4.42
N ILE A 103 4.39 -1.06 -5.68
CA ILE A 103 5.57 -0.26 -6.04
C ILE A 103 5.45 1.15 -5.45
N GLN A 104 4.31 1.81 -5.62
CA GLN A 104 4.11 3.16 -5.10
C GLN A 104 4.26 3.17 -3.57
N THR A 105 3.55 2.29 -2.86
CA THR A 105 3.63 2.15 -1.40
C THR A 105 5.06 1.81 -0.94
N ALA A 106 5.77 0.94 -1.65
CA ALA A 106 7.16 0.61 -1.31
C ALA A 106 8.06 1.84 -1.43
N VAL A 107 7.94 2.62 -2.50
CA VAL A 107 8.74 3.84 -2.70
C VAL A 107 8.42 4.88 -1.65
N THR A 108 7.15 5.22 -1.44
CA THR A 108 6.77 6.25 -0.45
C THR A 108 7.17 5.86 0.97
N THR A 109 6.95 4.60 1.35
CA THR A 109 7.33 4.08 2.67
C THR A 109 8.84 4.03 2.85
N ALA A 110 9.60 3.61 1.82
CA ALA A 110 11.06 3.60 1.86
C ALA A 110 11.61 5.03 1.98
N THR A 111 11.00 6.01 1.31
CA THR A 111 11.35 7.42 1.46
C THR A 111 11.12 7.89 2.91
N CYS A 112 9.97 7.56 3.52
CA CYS A 112 9.72 7.88 4.93
C CYS A 112 10.75 7.22 5.86
N ILE A 113 11.11 5.96 5.62
CA ILE A 113 12.13 5.24 6.40
C ILE A 113 13.49 5.91 6.29
N ALA A 114 13.94 6.21 5.07
CA ALA A 114 15.20 6.90 4.85
C ALA A 114 15.24 8.26 5.57
N ASP A 115 14.15 9.02 5.50
CA ASP A 115 14.06 10.33 6.12
C ASP A 115 14.07 10.26 7.66
N TYR A 116 13.23 9.44 8.29
CA TYR A 116 13.21 9.37 9.76
C TYR A 116 14.51 8.78 10.35
N MET A 117 15.17 7.88 9.62
CA MET A 117 16.48 7.38 10.01
C MET A 117 17.55 8.47 10.00
N SER A 118 17.39 9.50 9.16
CA SER A 118 18.30 10.65 9.08
C SER A 118 18.09 11.69 10.19
N TRP A 119 16.96 11.67 10.91
CA TRP A 119 16.66 12.66 11.95
C TRP A 119 17.68 12.59 13.10
N GLY A 120 18.35 13.72 13.36
CA GLY A 120 19.34 13.83 14.44
C GLY A 120 18.74 13.99 15.84
N GLY A 121 17.46 14.36 15.94
CA GLY A 121 16.76 14.61 17.21
C GLY A 121 16.14 13.37 17.87
N HIS A 122 16.19 12.21 17.22
CA HIS A 122 15.56 10.97 17.70
C HIS A 122 16.60 9.94 18.14
N THR A 123 16.36 9.29 19.28
CA THR A 123 17.20 8.18 19.75
C THR A 123 17.02 6.95 18.87
N SER A 124 17.96 6.00 18.97
CA SER A 124 17.87 4.71 18.29
C SER A 124 16.60 3.95 18.66
N GLU A 125 16.16 4.04 19.91
CA GLU A 125 14.93 3.41 20.41
C GLU A 125 13.70 4.05 19.78
N GLN A 126 13.64 5.38 19.70
CA GLN A 126 12.53 6.09 19.03
C GLN A 126 12.45 5.72 17.55
N LYS A 127 13.60 5.63 16.86
CA LYS A 127 13.66 5.18 15.46
C LYS A 127 13.22 3.72 15.31
N LEU A 128 13.52 2.87 16.27
CA LEU A 128 13.05 1.49 16.29
C LEU A 128 11.53 1.41 16.48
N GLU A 129 10.95 2.21 17.39
CA GLU A 129 9.50 2.28 17.56
C GLU A 129 8.79 2.75 16.29
N LEU A 130 9.32 3.75 15.58
CA LEU A 130 8.84 4.14 14.26
C LEU A 130 9.00 2.99 13.25
N GLY A 131 10.14 2.29 13.27
CA GLY A 131 10.38 1.14 12.41
C GLY A 131 9.34 0.04 12.55
N LYS A 132 8.80 -0.20 13.76
CA LYS A 132 7.70 -1.17 13.96
C LYS A 132 6.41 -0.78 13.23
N LEU A 133 6.22 0.50 12.93
CA LEU A 133 5.09 1.00 12.15
C LEU A 133 5.38 0.91 10.65
N TYR A 134 6.50 1.45 10.17
CA TYR A 134 6.77 1.58 8.73
C TYR A 134 7.30 0.29 8.07
N VAL A 135 8.17 -0.46 8.74
CA VAL A 135 8.85 -1.63 8.13
C VAL A 135 7.87 -2.75 7.75
N PRO A 136 6.84 -3.10 8.56
CA PRO A 136 5.84 -4.08 8.13
C PRO A 136 5.09 -3.70 6.85
N TYR A 137 4.75 -2.41 6.68
CA TYR A 137 4.11 -1.92 5.46
C TYR A 137 5.03 -2.05 4.24
N LEU A 138 6.32 -1.71 4.40
CA LEU A 138 7.30 -1.89 3.33
C LEU A 138 7.49 -3.37 2.98
N MET A 139 7.60 -4.26 3.97
CA MET A 139 7.75 -5.69 3.71
C MET A 139 6.54 -6.25 2.97
N LEU A 140 5.33 -5.89 3.40
CA LEU A 140 4.10 -6.34 2.76
C LEU A 140 3.99 -5.81 1.32
N SER A 141 4.32 -4.54 1.07
CA SER A 141 4.25 -3.96 -0.26
C SER A 141 5.27 -4.59 -1.21
N VAL A 142 6.52 -4.81 -0.78
CA VAL A 142 7.52 -5.51 -1.58
C VAL A 142 7.09 -6.94 -1.89
N PHE A 143 6.60 -7.67 -0.89
CA PHE A 143 6.12 -9.04 -1.08
C PHE A 143 4.94 -9.10 -2.07
N MET A 144 3.95 -8.23 -1.90
CA MET A 144 2.81 -8.09 -2.81
C MET A 144 3.28 -7.77 -4.23
N GLY A 145 4.24 -6.87 -4.38
CA GLY A 145 4.82 -6.50 -5.68
C GLY A 145 5.46 -7.70 -6.39
N VAL A 146 6.27 -8.50 -5.69
CA VAL A 146 6.90 -9.70 -6.24
C VAL A 146 5.87 -10.75 -6.66
N ASP A 147 4.84 -10.99 -5.82
CA ASP A 147 3.76 -11.92 -6.15
C ASP A 147 2.98 -11.46 -7.40
N MET A 148 2.56 -10.19 -7.43
CA MET A 148 1.82 -9.65 -8.56
C MET A 148 2.63 -9.62 -9.86
N TYR A 149 3.92 -9.26 -9.78
CA TYR A 149 4.85 -9.35 -10.91
C TYR A 149 4.94 -10.78 -11.45
N SER A 150 5.10 -11.77 -10.56
CA SER A 150 5.18 -13.18 -10.94
C SER A 150 3.91 -13.67 -11.63
N ARG A 151 2.74 -13.26 -11.14
CA ARG A 151 1.44 -13.57 -11.76
C ARG A 151 1.31 -12.94 -13.15
N LEU A 152 1.75 -11.68 -13.32
CA LEU A 152 1.72 -10.98 -14.61
C LEU A 152 2.64 -11.64 -15.64
N VAL A 153 3.89 -11.95 -15.25
CA VAL A 153 4.85 -12.63 -16.12
C VAL A 153 4.27 -13.97 -16.59
N GLY A 154 3.66 -14.75 -15.70
CA GLY A 154 3.01 -16.01 -16.06
C GLY A 154 1.86 -15.81 -17.08
N ALA A 155 1.01 -14.81 -16.86
CA ALA A 155 -0.10 -14.51 -17.76
C ALA A 155 0.35 -14.03 -19.15
N VAL A 156 1.36 -13.17 -19.21
CA VAL A 156 1.92 -12.64 -20.47
C VAL A 156 2.66 -13.74 -21.23
N SER A 157 3.52 -14.51 -20.55
CA SER A 157 4.30 -15.58 -21.17
C SER A 157 3.41 -16.67 -21.75
N GLY A 158 2.35 -17.08 -21.03
CA GLY A 158 1.38 -18.06 -21.53
C GLY A 158 0.66 -17.58 -22.80
N ARG A 159 0.29 -16.30 -22.86
CA ARG A 159 -0.34 -15.71 -24.06
C ARG A 159 0.62 -15.62 -25.24
N TYR A 160 1.88 -15.25 -24.99
CA TYR A 160 2.90 -15.17 -26.03
C TYR A 160 3.16 -16.53 -26.68
N ILE A 161 3.35 -17.59 -25.87
CA ILE A 161 3.57 -18.95 -26.36
C ILE A 161 2.34 -19.46 -27.13
N GLY A 162 1.14 -19.36 -26.54
CA GLY A 162 -0.09 -19.82 -27.18
C GLY A 162 -0.39 -19.09 -28.51
N GLY A 163 -0.09 -17.79 -28.59
CA GLY A 163 -0.22 -17.01 -29.81
C GLY A 163 0.77 -17.43 -30.90
N ARG A 164 2.03 -17.73 -30.53
CA ARG A 164 3.06 -18.22 -31.46
C ARG A 164 2.69 -19.58 -32.06
N ASP A 165 2.25 -20.52 -31.23
CA ASP A 165 1.92 -21.88 -31.69
C ASP A 165 0.65 -21.89 -32.56
N GLY A 166 -0.36 -21.09 -32.19
CA GLY A 166 -1.57 -20.90 -32.99
C GLY A 166 -1.30 -20.25 -34.36
N ALA A 167 -0.35 -19.31 -34.43
CA ALA A 167 0.06 -18.70 -35.69
C ALA A 167 0.82 -19.68 -36.59
N ASN A 168 1.64 -20.56 -36.01
CA ASN A 168 2.37 -21.58 -36.76
C ASN A 168 1.42 -22.63 -37.36
N LYS A 169 0.38 -23.04 -36.61
CA LYS A 169 -0.62 -24.01 -37.08
C LYS A 169 -1.51 -23.49 -38.23
N LYS A 170 -1.69 -22.17 -38.37
CA LYS A 170 -2.45 -21.57 -39.49
C LYS A 170 -1.66 -21.44 -40.79
N ARG A 171 -0.33 -21.62 -40.74
CA ARG A 171 0.57 -21.49 -41.90
C ARG A 171 0.87 -22.83 -42.60
N ASN A 172 0.51 -23.95 -41.98
CA ASN A 172 0.61 -25.30 -42.52
C ASN A 172 -0.78 -25.83 -42.88
#